data_AF-A0A1U7NFZ0-F1
#
_entry.id   AF-A0A1U7NFZ0-F1
#
_cell.length_a   1.000
_cell.length_b   1.000
_cell.length_c   1.000
_cell.angle_alpha   90.00
_cell.angle_beta   90.00
_cell.angle_gamma   90.00
#
_symmetry.space_group_name_H-M   'P 1'
#
loop_
_entity.id
_entity.type
_entity.pdbx_description
1 polymer ?
#
loop_
_entity_poly.entity_id
_entity_poly.type
_entity_poly.pdbx_seq_one_letter_code
_entity_poly.pdbx_strand_id
1 'polypeptide(L)'
;MGTKHSKNSTGSKRKRSRRINYKRLAVVGVCALTLAGALVYGGYKAYSFVDYKLNGRKPIVLESGEELPFIDLYSLRAEIQDVMTMKNLKHLRSDIQTFMFNNQLSDLKDQINAYLTENQIDSSKIAWAVQDLTTNAYTESDNAHQNYTAASTYKLPLSMLWYEKVQDGSAKMDDTFELTERMLEKEDTENPDQPIGRKYRLGDRIPLSELLEGAALYSDNIAGHILFENLGGYTAYKTQALKYSDTLQDKEFTSSQNVLNPHYTMNLVNYMWNHPGTFDELKYWLYCAIQGNFLNRSAQLGYIQKIGNIEEVRNAIGLMPGEFPYSVSVYSSIDAKKGEEVIGDIGLICYNYFLNKYNSGFYDPAQLEGNLEKSNMAYKESALAPYATSSWTGGSVYDAFQKDEKKDENQSDSQNNNQQSDNQAAPA
;
A
#
# COMPACT_ATOMS: atom_id res chain seq x y z
N MET A 1 49.41 -70.51 54.67
CA MET A 1 48.12 -70.92 55.26
C MET A 1 47.72 -69.87 56.29
N GLY A 2 46.58 -69.18 56.08
CA GLY A 2 45.92 -68.27 57.05
C GLY A 2 46.69 -66.99 57.41
N THR A 3 46.13 -65.80 57.62
CA THR A 3 44.75 -65.37 57.87
C THR A 3 44.59 -63.86 57.64
N LYS A 4 43.50 -63.52 56.94
CA LYS A 4 42.66 -62.31 56.90
C LYS A 4 43.05 -61.07 57.76
N HIS A 5 43.06 -59.91 57.11
CA HIS A 5 42.40 -58.70 57.62
C HIS A 5 41.62 -57.98 56.51
N SER A 6 40.34 -57.72 56.80
CA SER A 6 39.34 -57.16 55.88
C SER A 6 39.31 -55.64 55.91
N LYS A 7 39.08 -55.00 54.76
CA LYS A 7 38.51 -53.64 54.69
C LYS A 7 37.36 -53.65 53.67
N ASN A 8 36.14 -53.54 54.19
CA ASN A 8 34.94 -53.26 53.43
C ASN A 8 34.94 -51.77 53.03
N SER A 9 34.88 -51.47 51.73
CA SER A 9 34.49 -50.15 51.23
C SER A 9 33.07 -50.22 50.67
N THR A 10 32.11 -49.67 51.41
CA THR A 10 30.73 -49.51 50.96
C THR A 10 30.63 -48.31 50.02
N GLY A 11 30.40 -48.58 48.74
CA GLY A 11 30.11 -47.58 47.73
C GLY A 11 28.74 -46.94 47.93
N SER A 12 28.72 -45.62 48.14
CA SER A 12 27.51 -44.79 48.09
C SER A 12 27.21 -44.41 46.64
N LYS A 13 26.29 -45.12 45.98
CA LYS A 13 25.68 -44.69 44.71
C LYS A 13 24.63 -43.62 45.00
N ARG A 14 25.00 -42.34 44.92
CA ARG A 14 24.06 -41.21 44.86
C ARG A 14 23.24 -41.30 43.57
N LYS A 15 21.97 -41.72 43.65
CA LYS A 15 20.96 -41.54 42.59
C LYS A 15 20.72 -40.04 42.40
N ARG A 16 21.30 -39.43 41.37
CA ARG A 16 20.89 -38.09 40.87
C ARG A 16 19.52 -38.25 40.19
N SER A 17 18.45 -37.88 40.90
CA SER A 17 17.15 -37.61 40.30
C SER A 17 17.30 -36.45 39.32
N ARG A 18 17.32 -36.74 38.01
CA ARG A 18 17.17 -35.72 36.95
C ARG A 18 15.74 -35.19 37.05
N ARG A 19 15.55 -34.07 37.76
CA ARG A 19 14.31 -33.30 37.67
C ARG A 19 14.23 -32.73 36.25
N ILE A 20 13.29 -33.23 35.47
CA ILE A 20 12.95 -32.68 34.16
C ILE A 20 12.45 -31.26 34.39
N ASN A 21 13.11 -30.28 33.78
CA ASN A 21 12.71 -28.89 33.87
C ASN A 21 11.61 -28.64 32.84
N TYR A 22 10.36 -28.83 33.25
CA TYR A 22 9.17 -28.69 32.40
C TYR A 22 9.05 -27.31 31.74
N LYS A 23 9.66 -26.26 32.32
CA LYS A 23 9.72 -24.92 31.69
C LYS A 23 10.61 -24.91 30.44
N ARG A 24 11.71 -25.67 30.42
CA ARG A 24 12.55 -25.80 29.22
C ARG A 24 11.89 -26.65 28.13
N LEU A 25 11.11 -27.66 28.51
CA LEU A 25 10.34 -28.48 27.56
C LEU A 25 9.20 -27.71 26.90
N ALA A 26 8.51 -26.85 27.66
CA ALA A 26 7.46 -25.98 27.13
C ALA A 26 8.01 -24.94 26.14
N VAL A 27 9.14 -24.29 26.45
CA VAL A 27 9.79 -23.34 25.54
C VAL A 27 10.27 -24.01 24.26
N VAL A 28 10.84 -25.21 24.35
CA VAL A 28 11.25 -25.99 23.16
C VAL A 28 10.03 -26.42 22.33
N GLY A 29 8.91 -26.77 22.97
CA GLY A 29 7.67 -27.14 22.28
C GLY A 29 7.04 -25.96 21.52
N VAL A 30 7.01 -24.77 22.13
CA VAL A 30 6.50 -23.55 21.48
C VAL A 30 7.38 -23.19 20.29
N CYS A 31 8.71 -23.15 20.44
CA CYS A 31 9.62 -22.84 19.33
C CYS A 31 9.52 -23.84 18.17
N ALA A 32 9.30 -25.13 18.45
CA ALA A 32 9.12 -26.15 17.41
C ALA A 32 7.83 -25.95 16.62
N LEU A 33 6.74 -25.51 17.27
CA LEU A 33 5.46 -25.22 16.62
C LEU A 33 5.54 -23.94 15.76
N THR A 34 6.24 -22.90 16.22
CA THR A 34 6.45 -21.69 15.41
C THR A 34 7.30 -21.97 14.17
N LEU A 35 8.35 -22.81 14.30
CA LEU A 35 9.17 -23.25 13.18
C LEU A 35 8.38 -24.11 12.17
N ALA A 36 7.51 -25.00 12.64
CA ALA A 36 6.65 -25.80 11.77
C ALA A 36 5.64 -24.93 11.02
N GLY A 37 5.01 -23.95 11.69
CA GLY A 37 4.10 -23.00 11.06
C GLY A 37 4.79 -22.13 10.00
N ALA A 38 6.01 -21.65 10.30
CA ALA A 38 6.81 -20.87 9.36
C ALA A 38 7.26 -21.69 8.12
N LEU A 39 7.58 -22.98 8.29
CA LEU A 39 7.94 -23.87 7.19
C LEU A 39 6.75 -24.21 6.30
N VAL A 40 5.57 -24.43 6.87
CA VAL A 40 4.33 -24.67 6.11
C VAL A 40 3.92 -23.41 5.34
N TYR A 41 3.97 -22.24 5.98
CA TYR A 41 3.65 -20.96 5.35
C TYR A 41 4.67 -20.57 4.27
N GLY A 42 5.96 -20.79 4.53
CA GLY A 42 7.03 -20.58 3.55
C GLY A 42 6.93 -21.53 2.35
N GLY A 43 6.58 -22.79 2.58
CA GLY A 43 6.32 -23.78 1.52
C GLY A 43 5.13 -23.41 0.64
N TYR A 44 4.04 -22.92 1.23
CA TYR A 44 2.88 -22.42 0.51
C TYR A 44 3.22 -21.20 -0.36
N LYS A 45 3.99 -20.23 0.17
CA LYS A 45 4.47 -19.08 -0.62
C LYS A 45 5.38 -19.49 -1.77
N ALA A 46 6.32 -20.41 -1.56
CA ALA A 46 7.22 -20.88 -2.60
C ALA A 46 6.48 -21.60 -3.74
N TYR A 47 5.45 -22.38 -3.42
CA TYR A 47 4.62 -23.07 -4.42
C TYR A 47 3.75 -22.08 -5.22
N SER A 48 3.07 -21.15 -4.54
CA SER A 48 2.24 -20.13 -5.20
C SER A 48 3.04 -19.18 -6.11
N PHE A 49 4.31 -18.92 -5.78
CA PHE A 49 5.18 -18.04 -6.55
C PHE A 49 5.76 -18.70 -7.82
N VAL A 50 5.99 -20.02 -7.80
CA VAL A 50 6.49 -20.76 -8.97
C VAL A 50 5.39 -20.97 -10.02
N ASP A 51 4.14 -21.18 -9.58
CA ASP A 51 3.01 -21.42 -10.48
C ASP A 51 2.52 -20.13 -11.19
N TYR A 52 2.58 -18.99 -10.48
CA TYR A 52 2.19 -17.68 -11.03
C TYR A 52 3.08 -17.21 -12.19
N LYS A 53 4.35 -17.62 -12.23
CA LYS A 53 5.31 -17.20 -13.27
C LYS A 53 5.22 -18.00 -14.57
N LEU A 54 4.59 -19.16 -14.57
CA LEU A 54 4.67 -20.10 -15.71
C LEU A 54 3.40 -20.18 -16.54
N ASN A 55 2.20 -20.02 -15.98
CA ASN A 55 0.97 -20.36 -16.69
C ASN A 55 -0.19 -19.39 -16.43
N GLY A 56 -0.19 -18.24 -17.10
CA GLY A 56 -1.30 -17.27 -17.08
C GLY A 56 -2.68 -17.95 -17.04
N ARG A 57 -3.52 -17.47 -16.11
CA ARG A 57 -4.85 -17.97 -15.69
C ARG A 57 -5.39 -19.16 -16.49
N LYS A 58 -5.24 -20.36 -15.91
CA LYS A 58 -6.21 -21.45 -16.09
C LYS A 58 -6.77 -21.87 -14.73
N PRO A 59 -8.05 -22.27 -14.64
CA PRO A 59 -8.60 -22.87 -13.43
C PRO A 59 -7.79 -24.12 -13.05
N ILE A 60 -7.49 -24.26 -11.76
CA ILE A 60 -6.81 -25.44 -11.22
C ILE A 60 -7.82 -26.60 -11.23
N VAL A 61 -7.54 -27.63 -12.02
CA VAL A 61 -8.27 -28.90 -12.02
C VAL A 61 -7.35 -29.95 -11.38
N LEU A 62 -7.78 -30.59 -10.30
CA LEU A 62 -7.05 -31.69 -9.68
C LEU A 62 -7.05 -32.93 -10.61
N GLU A 63 -6.00 -33.76 -10.56
CA GLU A 63 -5.91 -35.01 -11.34
C GLU A 63 -7.06 -36.00 -11.10
N SER A 64 -7.89 -35.78 -10.07
CA SER A 64 -9.11 -36.54 -9.79
C SER A 64 -10.37 -36.08 -10.54
N GLY A 65 -10.33 -34.93 -11.24
CA GLY A 65 -11.47 -34.40 -11.99
C GLY A 65 -12.57 -33.73 -11.16
N GLU A 66 -12.34 -33.47 -9.87
CA GLU A 66 -13.26 -32.70 -9.02
C GLU A 66 -12.84 -31.22 -8.93
N GLU A 67 -13.79 -30.31 -9.10
CA GLU A 67 -13.61 -28.87 -8.86
C GLU A 67 -13.49 -28.61 -7.35
N LEU A 68 -12.48 -27.84 -6.95
CA LEU A 68 -12.34 -27.37 -5.57
C LEU A 68 -13.54 -26.46 -5.22
N PRO A 69 -14.23 -26.69 -4.08
CA PRO A 69 -15.34 -25.85 -3.69
C PRO A 69 -14.85 -24.43 -3.38
N PHE A 70 -15.63 -23.44 -3.81
CA PHE A 70 -15.44 -22.05 -3.43
C PHE A 70 -15.41 -21.93 -1.90
N ILE A 71 -14.26 -21.54 -1.35
CA ILE A 71 -14.13 -21.29 0.08
C ILE A 71 -14.75 -19.93 0.37
N ASP A 72 -15.94 -19.95 0.98
CA ASP A 72 -16.53 -18.78 1.59
C ASP A 72 -15.70 -18.35 2.80
N LEU A 73 -15.01 -17.22 2.66
CA LEU A 73 -14.16 -16.61 3.69
C LEU A 73 -14.94 -16.29 4.99
N TYR A 74 -16.27 -16.17 4.95
CA TYR A 74 -17.10 -16.05 6.15
C TYR A 74 -17.19 -17.35 6.96
N SER A 75 -17.22 -18.49 6.28
CA SER A 75 -17.32 -19.81 6.91
C SER A 75 -16.02 -20.20 7.63
N LEU A 76 -14.87 -19.85 7.06
CA LEU A 76 -13.55 -20.03 7.71
C LEU A 76 -13.38 -19.15 8.96
N ARG A 77 -13.99 -17.95 8.96
CA ARG A 77 -14.04 -17.05 10.12
C ARG A 77 -14.80 -17.67 11.29
N ALA A 78 -15.94 -18.32 11.02
CA ALA A 78 -16.75 -18.97 12.04
C ALA A 78 -16.06 -20.17 12.70
N GLU A 79 -15.33 -21.00 11.94
CA GLU A 79 -14.57 -22.14 12.50
C GLU A 79 -13.37 -21.70 13.36
N ILE A 80 -12.69 -20.61 12.98
CA ILE A 80 -11.61 -20.01 13.80
C ILE A 80 -12.19 -19.38 15.08
N GLN A 81 -13.38 -18.76 14.99
CA GLN A 81 -14.07 -18.20 16.15
C GLN A 81 -14.47 -19.27 17.17
N ASP A 82 -14.88 -20.46 16.72
CA ASP A 82 -15.38 -21.54 17.60
C ASP A 82 -14.26 -22.29 18.34
N VAL A 83 -13.05 -22.36 17.75
CA VAL A 83 -11.83 -22.83 18.47
C VAL A 83 -11.40 -21.83 19.55
N MET A 84 -11.75 -20.54 19.39
CA MET A 84 -11.40 -19.43 20.28
C MET A 84 -12.55 -19.00 21.20
N THR A 85 -13.71 -19.68 21.21
CA THR A 85 -14.82 -19.25 22.07
C THR A 85 -14.51 -19.42 23.56
N MET A 86 -14.81 -18.35 24.30
CA MET A 86 -14.62 -18.05 25.73
C MET A 86 -14.96 -19.13 26.77
N LYS A 87 -15.42 -20.32 26.37
CA LYS A 87 -15.75 -21.44 27.27
C LYS A 87 -14.49 -22.15 27.79
N ASN A 88 -13.41 -22.18 27.01
CA ASN A 88 -12.12 -22.77 27.41
C ASN A 88 -11.18 -21.80 28.14
N LEU A 89 -11.49 -20.50 28.14
CA LEU A 89 -10.62 -19.44 28.70
C LEU A 89 -10.87 -19.12 30.19
N LYS A 90 -11.92 -19.67 30.81
CA LYS A 90 -12.22 -19.41 32.23
C LYS A 90 -11.16 -19.94 33.20
N HIS A 91 -10.41 -20.97 32.84
CA HIS A 91 -9.33 -21.52 33.67
C HIS A 91 -7.94 -20.94 33.38
N LEU A 92 -7.79 -20.13 32.32
CA LEU A 92 -6.51 -19.52 31.93
C LEU A 92 -6.39 -18.05 32.40
N ARG A 93 -7.40 -17.54 33.12
CA ARG A 93 -7.55 -16.10 33.43
C ARG A 93 -6.57 -15.58 34.48
N SER A 94 -6.02 -16.42 35.36
CA SER A 94 -5.02 -16.01 36.35
C SER A 94 -3.62 -15.86 35.75
N ASP A 95 -3.31 -16.59 34.68
CA ASP A 95 -1.97 -16.68 34.11
C ASP A 95 -1.82 -15.77 32.87
N ILE A 96 -2.94 -15.44 32.18
CA ILE A 96 -2.98 -14.47 31.07
C ILE A 96 -2.63 -13.05 31.51
N GLN A 97 -2.80 -12.68 32.79
CA GLN A 97 -2.50 -11.33 33.28
C GLN A 97 -1.03 -10.92 33.10
N THR A 98 -0.12 -11.88 32.84
CA THR A 98 1.31 -11.63 32.61
C THR A 98 1.72 -11.66 31.12
N PHE A 99 0.82 -12.00 30.20
CA PHE A 99 1.08 -11.97 28.75
C PHE A 99 0.14 -10.95 28.06
N MET A 100 0.04 -9.76 28.63
CA MET A 100 -0.43 -8.61 27.86
C MET A 100 0.72 -8.23 26.93
N PHE A 101 0.59 -8.52 25.63
CA PHE A 101 1.39 -7.82 24.63
C PHE A 101 1.20 -6.33 24.90
N ASN A 102 2.28 -5.63 25.22
CA ASN A 102 2.23 -4.19 25.31
C ASN A 102 1.82 -3.73 23.89
N ASN A 103 0.65 -3.13 23.78
CA ASN A 103 0.04 -2.66 22.53
C ASN A 103 0.19 -1.14 22.43
N GLN A 104 1.30 -0.62 22.95
CA GLN A 104 1.60 0.80 22.93
C GLN A 104 2.22 1.14 21.58
N LEU A 105 1.97 2.33 21.07
CA LEU A 105 2.57 2.74 19.79
C LEU A 105 4.09 2.91 19.88
N SER A 106 4.67 2.96 21.09
CA SER A 106 6.12 2.83 21.28
C SER A 106 6.63 1.49 20.73
N ASP A 107 5.87 0.40 20.86
CA ASP A 107 6.27 -0.92 20.36
C ASP A 107 6.30 -0.95 18.82
N LEU A 108 5.44 -0.17 18.16
CA LEU A 108 5.48 0.02 16.70
C LEU A 108 6.71 0.85 16.29
N LYS A 109 7.00 1.94 17.00
CA LYS A 109 8.21 2.76 16.77
C LYS A 109 9.47 1.91 16.90
N ASP A 110 9.53 1.05 17.92
CA ASP A 110 10.66 0.14 18.13
C ASP A 110 10.79 -0.89 17.00
N GLN A 111 9.69 -1.45 16.50
CA GLN A 111 9.71 -2.38 15.36
C GLN A 111 10.22 -1.72 14.07
N ILE A 112 9.77 -0.50 13.76
CA ILE A 112 10.24 0.24 12.58
C ILE A 112 11.73 0.59 12.75
N ASN A 113 12.15 1.07 13.92
CA ASN A 113 13.54 1.41 14.19
C ASN A 113 14.46 0.18 14.14
N ALA A 114 14.00 -0.97 14.64
CA ALA A 114 14.71 -2.23 14.53
C ALA A 114 14.89 -2.65 13.07
N TYR A 115 13.82 -2.59 12.27
CA TYR A 115 13.88 -2.86 10.83
C TYR A 115 14.92 -1.97 10.12
N LEU A 116 14.89 -0.65 10.35
CA LEU A 116 15.84 0.27 9.73
C LEU A 116 17.29 -0.06 10.14
N THR A 117 17.51 -0.35 11.42
CA THR A 117 18.84 -0.70 11.96
C THR A 117 19.36 -2.01 11.40
N GLU A 118 18.54 -3.06 11.41
CA GLU A 118 18.89 -4.41 10.93
C GLU A 118 19.22 -4.41 9.43
N ASN A 119 18.55 -3.56 8.67
CA ASN A 119 18.76 -3.40 7.23
C ASN A 119 19.79 -2.32 6.87
N GLN A 120 20.50 -1.75 7.86
CA GLN A 120 21.54 -0.73 7.67
C GLN A 120 21.04 0.50 6.90
N ILE A 121 19.79 0.90 7.15
CA ILE A 121 19.17 2.09 6.57
C ILE A 121 19.39 3.27 7.52
N ASP A 122 19.90 4.37 7.00
CA ASP A 122 20.03 5.63 7.75
C ASP A 122 18.64 6.18 8.11
N SER A 123 18.28 6.08 9.39
CA SER A 123 16.98 6.54 9.89
C SER A 123 16.76 8.05 9.72
N SER A 124 17.81 8.86 9.56
CA SER A 124 17.66 10.28 9.24
C SER A 124 17.12 10.54 7.83
N LYS A 125 17.22 9.54 6.95
CA LYS A 125 16.76 9.59 5.55
C LYS A 125 15.36 9.04 5.33
N ILE A 126 14.76 8.44 6.37
CA ILE A 126 13.40 7.91 6.35
C ILE A 126 12.60 8.63 7.44
N ALA A 127 11.57 9.34 7.04
CA ALA A 127 10.67 10.00 7.97
C ALA A 127 9.28 9.40 7.87
N TRP A 128 8.63 9.16 9.00
CA TRP A 128 7.34 8.49 9.03
C TRP A 128 6.47 8.95 10.21
N ALA A 129 5.16 8.85 10.02
CA ALA A 129 4.16 9.11 11.05
C ALA A 129 2.98 8.15 10.89
N VAL A 130 2.47 7.60 12.00
CA VAL A 130 1.40 6.60 12.03
C VAL A 130 0.40 6.95 13.13
N GLN A 131 -0.89 6.93 12.81
CA GLN A 131 -1.96 7.11 13.79
C GLN A 131 -2.96 5.97 13.77
N ASP A 132 -3.24 5.44 14.96
CA ASP A 132 -4.37 4.57 15.22
C ASP A 132 -5.66 5.40 15.16
N LEU A 133 -6.48 5.18 14.13
CA LEU A 133 -7.70 5.97 13.91
C LEU A 133 -8.85 5.57 14.84
N THR A 134 -8.70 4.48 15.58
CA THR A 134 -9.69 4.03 16.57
C THR A 134 -9.48 4.74 17.90
N THR A 135 -8.22 4.91 18.32
CA THR A 135 -7.86 5.51 19.61
C THR A 135 -7.35 6.94 19.51
N ASN A 136 -7.06 7.42 18.29
CA ASN A 136 -6.38 8.68 17.99
C ASN A 136 -4.96 8.81 18.55
N ALA A 137 -4.39 7.73 19.10
CA ALA A 137 -2.99 7.73 19.48
C ALA A 137 -2.11 7.67 18.21
N TYR A 138 -0.98 8.38 18.21
CA TYR A 138 -0.03 8.38 17.10
C TYR A 138 1.41 8.19 17.58
N THR A 139 2.29 7.82 16.65
CA THR A 139 3.74 7.75 16.85
C THR A 139 4.45 8.10 15.55
N GLU A 140 5.67 8.59 15.66
CA GLU A 140 6.41 9.17 14.54
C GLU A 140 7.93 9.08 14.74
N SER A 141 8.66 9.21 13.63
CA SER A 141 10.11 9.39 13.64
C SER A 141 10.50 10.78 14.11
N ASP A 142 11.73 10.94 14.61
CA ASP A 142 12.18 12.20 15.20
C ASP A 142 12.31 13.34 14.15
N ASN A 143 12.38 12.99 12.87
CA ASN A 143 12.41 13.88 11.70
C ASN A 143 11.04 14.04 11.01
N ALA A 144 9.93 13.55 11.58
CA ALA A 144 8.61 13.55 10.93
C ALA A 144 8.01 14.94 10.64
N HIS A 145 8.54 16.00 11.25
CA HIS A 145 8.14 17.40 11.03
C HIS A 145 9.03 18.13 10.01
N GLN A 146 10.10 17.50 9.53
CA GLN A 146 10.97 18.10 8.51
C GLN A 146 10.29 18.06 7.14
N ASN A 147 10.47 19.11 6.35
CA ASN A 147 9.98 19.15 4.98
C ASN A 147 10.82 18.25 4.07
N TYR A 148 10.13 17.48 3.24
CA TYR A 148 10.70 16.63 2.20
C TYR A 148 10.06 16.98 0.86
N THR A 149 10.80 16.78 -0.24
CA THR A 149 10.24 16.87 -1.59
C THR A 149 9.01 15.96 -1.67
N ALA A 150 7.84 16.54 -1.93
CA ALA A 150 6.59 15.82 -1.89
C ALA A 150 6.38 14.93 -3.12
N ALA A 151 7.07 15.23 -4.23
CA ALA A 151 6.77 14.64 -5.53
C ALA A 151 5.27 14.74 -5.80
N SER A 152 4.59 13.71 -6.30
CA SER A 152 3.14 13.76 -6.55
C SER A 152 2.23 13.65 -5.31
N THR A 153 2.77 13.57 -4.09
CA THR A 153 1.92 13.49 -2.88
C THR A 153 1.16 14.79 -2.59
N TYR A 154 1.61 15.95 -3.10
CA TYR A 154 0.90 17.23 -2.97
C TYR A 154 -0.50 17.23 -3.61
N LYS A 155 -0.76 16.30 -4.53
CA LYS A 155 -2.06 16.18 -5.19
C LYS A 155 -3.17 15.71 -4.25
N LEU A 156 -2.83 15.04 -3.15
CA LEU A 156 -3.82 14.61 -2.16
C LEU A 156 -4.50 15.82 -1.45
N PRO A 157 -3.78 16.72 -0.75
CA PRO A 157 -4.41 17.89 -0.14
C PRO A 157 -5.06 18.81 -1.18
N LEU A 158 -4.50 18.88 -2.39
CA LEU A 158 -5.09 19.62 -3.50
C LEU A 158 -6.47 19.07 -3.90
N SER A 159 -6.58 17.77 -4.15
CA SER A 159 -7.86 17.14 -4.48
C SER A 159 -8.86 17.29 -3.33
N MET A 160 -8.43 17.11 -2.07
CA MET A 160 -9.32 17.27 -0.92
C MET A 160 -9.96 18.68 -0.86
N LEU A 161 -9.19 19.74 -1.14
CA LEU A 161 -9.75 21.11 -1.17
C LEU A 161 -10.88 21.24 -2.20
N TRP A 162 -10.75 20.59 -3.35
CA TRP A 162 -11.77 20.62 -4.40
C TRP A 162 -12.99 19.77 -4.05
N TYR A 163 -12.82 18.60 -3.44
CA TYR A 163 -13.95 17.81 -2.94
C TYR A 163 -14.76 18.55 -1.89
N GLU A 164 -14.10 19.28 -0.98
CA GLU A 164 -14.81 20.12 -0.01
C GLU A 164 -15.56 21.28 -0.67
N LYS A 165 -14.99 21.90 -1.71
CA LYS A 165 -15.69 22.93 -2.50
C LYS A 165 -16.93 22.37 -3.22
N VAL A 166 -16.87 21.13 -3.68
CA VAL A 166 -18.07 20.46 -4.23
C VAL A 166 -19.09 20.20 -3.12
N GLN A 167 -18.63 19.71 -1.96
CA GLN A 167 -19.49 19.42 -0.82
C GLN A 167 -20.18 20.65 -0.23
N ASP A 168 -19.52 21.81 -0.22
CA ASP A 168 -20.07 23.08 0.27
C ASP A 168 -20.87 23.85 -0.81
N GLY A 169 -20.87 23.36 -2.06
CA GLY A 169 -21.59 23.93 -3.18
C GLY A 169 -20.91 25.13 -3.86
N SER A 170 -19.66 25.46 -3.48
CA SER A 170 -18.86 26.51 -4.13
C SER A 170 -18.21 26.07 -5.44
N ALA A 171 -18.23 24.77 -5.76
CA ALA A 171 -17.87 24.19 -7.04
C ALA A 171 -18.80 23.03 -7.40
N LYS A 172 -18.77 22.59 -8.66
CA LYS A 172 -19.48 21.41 -9.15
C LYS A 172 -18.57 20.52 -9.98
N MET A 173 -18.87 19.23 -10.03
CA MET A 173 -18.11 18.26 -10.82
C MET A 173 -18.09 18.57 -12.33
N ASP A 174 -19.14 19.25 -12.83
CA ASP A 174 -19.26 19.69 -14.23
C ASP A 174 -18.67 21.09 -14.49
N ASP A 175 -18.17 21.79 -13.47
CA ASP A 175 -17.42 23.02 -13.67
C ASP A 175 -16.18 22.70 -14.52
N THR A 176 -15.91 23.54 -15.51
CA THR A 176 -14.82 23.31 -16.46
C THR A 176 -13.73 24.36 -16.32
N PHE A 177 -12.48 23.93 -16.50
CA PHE A 177 -11.30 24.80 -16.41
C PHE A 177 -10.50 24.78 -17.70
N GLU A 178 -10.04 25.94 -18.13
CA GLU A 178 -9.29 26.09 -19.38
C GLU A 178 -7.82 25.64 -19.20
N LEU A 179 -7.36 24.80 -20.12
CA LEU A 179 -5.96 24.43 -20.24
C LEU A 179 -5.15 25.55 -20.91
N THR A 180 -4.20 26.12 -20.17
CA THR A 180 -3.35 27.23 -20.64
C THR A 180 -1.88 26.85 -20.68
N GLU A 181 -1.06 27.58 -21.43
CA GLU A 181 0.37 27.26 -21.64
C GLU A 181 1.17 27.16 -20.33
N ARG A 182 0.84 27.98 -19.32
CA ARG A 182 1.49 27.94 -18.00
C ARG A 182 1.28 26.64 -17.22
N MET A 183 0.27 25.83 -17.58
CA MET A 183 -0.04 24.56 -16.92
C MET A 183 0.62 23.37 -17.62
N LEU A 184 1.18 23.56 -18.81
CA LEU A 184 1.90 22.51 -19.53
C LEU A 184 3.24 22.23 -18.85
N GLU A 185 3.58 20.96 -18.77
CA GLU A 185 4.93 20.52 -18.41
C GLU A 185 5.73 20.27 -19.69
N LYS A 186 6.99 20.73 -19.73
CA LYS A 186 7.76 20.75 -20.97
C LYS A 186 8.19 19.38 -21.49
N GLU A 187 8.09 18.33 -20.68
CA GLU A 187 8.22 16.91 -21.04
C GLU A 187 8.09 16.11 -19.73
N ASP A 188 7.00 15.35 -19.53
CA ASP A 188 6.97 14.31 -18.50
C ASP A 188 7.39 12.98 -19.17
N THR A 189 8.67 12.65 -19.03
CA THR A 189 9.24 11.40 -19.55
C THR A 189 9.03 10.22 -18.58
N GLU A 190 8.58 10.48 -17.35
CA GLU A 190 8.39 9.48 -16.30
C GLU A 190 6.97 8.89 -16.29
N ASN A 191 5.98 9.66 -16.73
CA ASN A 191 4.60 9.22 -16.88
C ASN A 191 4.04 9.60 -18.26
N PRO A 192 4.42 8.86 -19.33
CA PRO A 192 3.95 9.18 -20.67
C PRO A 192 2.42 9.03 -20.81
N ASP A 193 1.76 8.29 -19.92
CA ASP A 193 0.34 7.91 -19.95
C ASP A 193 -0.62 8.92 -19.30
N GLN A 194 -0.19 10.16 -19.06
CA GLN A 194 -1.06 11.22 -18.53
C GLN A 194 -2.27 11.50 -19.43
N PRO A 195 -3.51 11.23 -18.97
CA PRO A 195 -4.70 11.30 -19.81
C PRO A 195 -5.04 12.72 -20.27
N ILE A 196 -4.80 13.75 -19.44
CA ILE A 196 -5.25 15.11 -19.74
C ILE A 196 -4.48 15.69 -20.92
N GLY A 197 -3.15 15.62 -20.89
CA GLY A 197 -2.29 16.13 -21.97
C GLY A 197 -2.47 15.43 -23.31
N ARG A 198 -2.99 14.19 -23.31
CA ARG A 198 -3.30 13.42 -24.53
C ARG A 198 -4.67 13.75 -25.11
N LYS A 199 -5.65 14.02 -24.25
CA LYS A 199 -7.05 14.22 -24.63
C LYS A 199 -7.35 15.66 -25.04
N TYR A 200 -6.68 16.62 -24.43
CA TYR A 200 -7.01 18.05 -24.55
C TYR A 200 -5.88 18.89 -25.14
N ARG A 201 -6.26 20.00 -25.77
CA ARG A 201 -5.37 21.00 -26.36
C ARG A 201 -5.47 22.32 -25.61
N LEU A 202 -4.51 23.21 -25.84
CA LEU A 202 -4.57 24.58 -25.32
C LEU A 202 -5.90 25.26 -25.70
N GLY A 203 -6.55 25.88 -24.71
CA GLY A 203 -7.85 26.51 -24.85
C GLY A 203 -9.05 25.59 -24.62
N ASP A 204 -8.85 24.27 -24.58
CA ASP A 204 -9.93 23.34 -24.22
C ASP A 204 -10.31 23.51 -22.74
N ARG A 205 -11.60 23.25 -22.45
CA ARG A 205 -12.13 23.28 -21.08
C ARG A 205 -12.38 21.88 -20.58
N ILE A 206 -11.82 21.55 -19.42
CA ILE A 206 -11.80 20.20 -18.86
C ILE A 206 -12.68 20.18 -17.59
N PRO A 207 -13.61 19.22 -17.44
CA PRO A 207 -14.44 19.10 -16.24
C PRO A 207 -13.62 18.83 -14.98
N LEU A 208 -14.07 19.36 -13.84
CA LEU A 208 -13.46 19.15 -12.52
C LEU A 208 -13.33 17.65 -12.20
N SER A 209 -14.35 16.86 -12.52
CA SER A 209 -14.34 15.41 -12.30
C SER A 209 -13.15 14.72 -12.97
N GLU A 210 -12.86 15.06 -14.24
CA GLU A 210 -11.74 14.47 -14.99
C GLU A 210 -10.39 14.91 -14.43
N LEU A 211 -10.29 16.16 -13.94
CA LEU A 211 -9.08 16.66 -13.29
C LEU A 211 -8.81 15.95 -11.96
N LEU A 212 -9.86 15.73 -11.15
CA LEU A 212 -9.74 15.04 -9.86
C LEU A 212 -9.39 13.56 -10.04
N GLU A 213 -10.02 12.88 -11.01
CA GLU A 213 -9.66 11.52 -11.42
C GLU A 213 -8.19 11.47 -11.90
N GLY A 214 -7.82 12.34 -12.85
CA GLY A 214 -6.47 12.46 -13.38
C GLY A 214 -5.40 12.62 -12.31
N ALA A 215 -5.62 13.55 -11.37
CA ALA A 215 -4.69 13.85 -10.29
C ALA A 215 -4.57 12.70 -9.26
N ALA A 216 -5.67 12.03 -8.95
CA ALA A 216 -5.70 10.96 -7.95
C ALA A 216 -5.22 9.60 -8.51
N LEU A 217 -5.82 9.15 -9.62
CA LEU A 217 -5.62 7.83 -10.21
C LEU A 217 -4.33 7.74 -11.03
N TYR A 218 -4.14 8.69 -11.95
CA TYR A 218 -3.03 8.69 -12.91
C TYR A 218 -1.85 9.54 -12.47
N SER A 219 -2.01 10.29 -11.37
CA SER A 219 -1.02 11.25 -10.90
C SER A 219 -0.65 12.28 -11.97
N ASP A 220 -1.62 12.68 -12.80
CA ASP A 220 -1.45 13.59 -13.94
C ASP A 220 -0.97 14.99 -13.46
N ASN A 221 0.14 15.47 -14.02
CA ASN A 221 0.74 16.74 -13.64
C ASN A 221 -0.05 17.92 -14.19
N ILE A 222 -0.56 17.83 -15.43
CA ILE A 222 -1.39 18.87 -16.04
C ILE A 222 -2.68 19.05 -15.24
N ALA A 223 -3.31 17.94 -14.81
CA ALA A 223 -4.46 17.99 -13.90
C ALA A 223 -4.11 18.73 -12.60
N GLY A 224 -2.99 18.36 -11.96
CA GLY A 224 -2.49 19.05 -10.76
C GLY A 224 -2.27 20.54 -10.98
N HIS A 225 -1.66 20.93 -12.10
CA HIS A 225 -1.39 22.32 -12.46
C HIS A 225 -2.68 23.11 -12.66
N ILE A 226 -3.65 22.58 -13.42
CA ILE A 226 -4.95 23.22 -13.60
C ILE A 226 -5.62 23.42 -12.24
N LEU A 227 -5.64 22.40 -11.38
CA LEU A 227 -6.31 22.45 -10.09
C LEU A 227 -5.71 23.51 -9.15
N PHE A 228 -4.37 23.59 -9.01
CA PHE A 228 -3.79 24.60 -8.10
C PHE A 228 -3.79 26.00 -8.70
N GLU A 229 -3.66 26.16 -10.02
CA GLU A 229 -3.74 27.48 -10.67
C GLU A 229 -5.13 28.09 -10.46
N ASN A 230 -6.19 27.26 -10.49
CA ASN A 230 -7.56 27.70 -10.22
C ASN A 230 -7.89 27.87 -8.72
N LEU A 231 -6.95 27.58 -7.82
CA LEU A 231 -7.00 27.95 -6.40
C LEU A 231 -6.18 29.22 -6.08
N GLY A 232 -5.71 29.94 -7.10
CA GLY A 232 -4.87 31.14 -6.95
C GLY A 232 -3.37 30.87 -7.05
N GLY A 233 -2.98 29.72 -7.61
CA GLY A 233 -1.59 29.31 -7.76
C GLY A 233 -1.09 28.45 -6.60
N TYR A 234 0.11 27.89 -6.77
CA TYR A 234 0.67 26.87 -5.87
C TYR A 234 0.75 27.33 -4.41
N THR A 235 1.29 28.53 -4.16
CA THR A 235 1.38 29.12 -2.81
C THR A 235 0.00 29.28 -2.15
N ALA A 236 -1.00 29.79 -2.89
CA ALA A 236 -2.34 29.99 -2.37
C ALA A 236 -3.03 28.66 -2.03
N TYR A 237 -2.81 27.62 -2.84
CA TYR A 237 -3.22 26.26 -2.52
C TYR A 237 -2.57 25.78 -1.20
N LYS A 238 -1.25 25.88 -1.05
CA LYS A 238 -0.55 25.40 0.16
C LYS A 238 -1.02 26.13 1.41
N THR A 239 -1.27 27.44 1.32
CA THR A 239 -1.83 28.22 2.42
C THR A 239 -3.23 27.72 2.82
N GLN A 240 -4.11 27.44 1.85
CA GLN A 240 -5.44 26.86 2.12
C GLN A 240 -5.33 25.47 2.75
N ALA A 241 -4.37 24.67 2.31
CA ALA A 241 -4.17 23.30 2.79
C ALA A 241 -3.70 23.22 4.26
N LEU A 242 -3.15 24.31 4.84
CA LEU A 242 -2.72 24.33 6.25
C LEU A 242 -3.82 23.90 7.23
N LYS A 243 -5.11 24.06 6.88
CA LYS A 243 -6.23 23.68 7.73
C LYS A 243 -6.30 22.20 8.11
N TYR A 244 -5.58 21.33 7.39
CA TYR A 244 -5.60 19.88 7.64
C TYR A 244 -4.72 19.44 8.81
N SER A 245 -3.99 20.36 9.44
CA SER A 245 -3.15 20.06 10.59
C SER A 245 -3.07 21.27 11.54
N ASP A 246 -3.30 21.05 12.83
CA ASP A 246 -3.16 22.09 13.85
C ASP A 246 -1.68 22.39 14.20
N THR A 247 -0.76 21.53 13.76
CA THR A 247 0.68 21.73 13.94
C THR A 247 1.19 22.87 13.07
N LEU A 248 1.81 23.87 13.70
CA LEU A 248 2.44 25.01 13.02
C LEU A 248 3.48 24.53 12.00
N GLN A 249 3.30 24.90 10.75
CA GLN A 249 4.23 24.62 9.67
C GLN A 249 5.26 25.75 9.53
N ASP A 250 6.46 25.42 9.06
CA ASP A 250 7.47 26.43 8.75
C ASP A 250 7.12 27.24 7.49
N LYS A 251 7.92 28.27 7.19
CA LYS A 251 7.69 29.14 6.02
C LYS A 251 7.90 28.40 4.69
N GLU A 252 8.78 27.40 4.66
CA GLU A 252 9.07 26.63 3.46
C GLU A 252 7.85 25.79 3.05
N PHE A 253 7.10 25.27 4.02
CA PHE A 253 5.84 24.59 3.79
C PHE A 253 4.86 25.45 3.00
N THR A 254 4.77 26.76 3.23
CA THR A 254 3.86 27.62 2.44
C THR A 254 4.51 28.25 1.20
N SER A 255 5.78 27.94 0.91
CA SER A 255 6.48 28.50 -0.25
C SER A 255 6.05 27.84 -1.56
N SER A 256 6.62 28.31 -2.68
CA SER A 256 6.45 27.66 -3.98
C SER A 256 7.16 26.31 -4.10
N GLN A 257 7.91 25.88 -3.07
CA GLN A 257 8.60 24.59 -3.07
C GLN A 257 7.60 23.43 -2.92
N ASN A 258 7.81 22.38 -3.70
CA ASN A 258 7.01 21.15 -3.63
C ASN A 258 7.44 20.29 -2.44
N VAL A 259 7.13 20.75 -1.23
CA VAL A 259 7.47 20.08 0.02
C VAL A 259 6.27 19.83 0.91
N LEU A 260 6.29 18.70 1.61
CA LEU A 260 5.37 18.26 2.66
C LEU A 260 6.15 17.49 3.73
N ASN A 261 5.53 17.15 4.86
CA ASN A 261 6.13 16.30 5.88
C ASN A 261 5.19 15.16 6.33
N PRO A 262 5.74 14.05 6.86
CA PRO A 262 4.96 12.90 7.33
C PRO A 262 3.89 13.27 8.36
N HIS A 263 4.19 14.13 9.32
CA HIS A 263 3.24 14.50 10.38
C HIS A 263 2.00 15.21 9.80
N TYR A 264 2.20 16.23 8.98
CA TYR A 264 1.13 16.95 8.30
C TYR A 264 0.28 16.01 7.44
N THR A 265 0.91 15.11 6.70
CA THR A 265 0.18 14.20 5.80
C THR A 265 -0.54 13.08 6.52
N MET A 266 -0.07 12.66 7.70
CA MET A 266 -0.83 11.80 8.61
C MET A 266 -2.11 12.53 9.05
N ASN A 267 -2.00 13.78 9.52
CA ASN A 267 -3.16 14.59 9.91
C ASN A 267 -4.15 14.81 8.75
N LEU A 268 -3.63 15.00 7.54
CA LEU A 268 -4.42 15.08 6.31
C LEU A 268 -5.25 13.80 6.07
N VAL A 269 -4.64 12.62 6.20
CA VAL A 269 -5.38 11.35 6.06
C VAL A 269 -6.39 11.17 7.18
N ASN A 270 -6.05 11.57 8.41
CA ASN A 270 -6.96 11.53 9.54
C ASN A 270 -8.17 12.44 9.31
N TYR A 271 -7.95 13.62 8.72
CA TYR A 271 -9.03 14.51 8.30
C TYR A 271 -9.92 13.83 7.26
N MET A 272 -9.34 13.25 6.21
CA MET A 272 -10.08 12.51 5.18
C MET A 272 -10.92 11.37 5.77
N TRP A 273 -10.38 10.63 6.74
CA TRP A 273 -11.08 9.55 7.45
C TRP A 273 -12.27 10.05 8.28
N ASN A 274 -12.13 11.21 8.93
CA ASN A 274 -13.14 11.76 9.82
C ASN A 274 -14.25 12.55 9.11
N HIS A 275 -14.20 12.67 7.78
CA HIS A 275 -15.23 13.31 6.96
C HIS A 275 -15.82 12.30 5.96
N PRO A 276 -16.56 11.29 6.44
CA PRO A 276 -17.18 10.29 5.57
C PRO A 276 -18.24 10.96 4.66
N GLY A 277 -18.40 10.48 3.42
CA GLY A 277 -19.26 11.09 2.40
C GLY A 277 -18.54 12.14 1.53
N THR A 278 -17.66 12.96 2.10
CA THR A 278 -16.99 14.05 1.34
C THR A 278 -15.94 13.53 0.37
N PHE A 279 -15.21 12.47 0.74
CA PHE A 279 -14.00 12.01 0.03
C PHE A 279 -14.13 10.60 -0.54
N ASP A 280 -15.34 10.07 -0.72
CA ASP A 280 -15.54 8.65 -1.06
C ASP A 280 -15.03 8.32 -2.47
N GLU A 281 -15.31 9.16 -3.45
CA GLU A 281 -14.77 9.03 -4.81
C GLU A 281 -13.23 9.19 -4.83
N LEU A 282 -12.68 10.15 -4.06
CA LEU A 282 -11.23 10.31 -3.93
C LEU A 282 -10.57 9.05 -3.36
N LYS A 283 -11.12 8.49 -2.28
CA LYS A 283 -10.62 7.23 -1.68
C LYS A 283 -10.68 6.08 -2.68
N TYR A 284 -11.74 6.00 -3.49
CA TYR A 284 -11.84 5.01 -4.55
C TYR A 284 -10.71 5.16 -5.59
N TRP A 285 -10.46 6.37 -6.08
CA TRP A 285 -9.35 6.59 -7.03
C TRP A 285 -7.98 6.28 -6.43
N LEU A 286 -7.75 6.64 -5.17
CA LEU A 286 -6.50 6.32 -4.45
C LEU A 286 -6.34 4.83 -4.13
N TYR A 287 -7.44 4.08 -4.03
CA TYR A 287 -7.41 2.62 -3.92
C TYR A 287 -7.06 1.96 -5.26
N CYS A 288 -7.64 2.46 -6.35
CA CYS A 288 -7.36 1.98 -7.70
C CYS A 288 -5.95 2.35 -8.18
N ALA A 289 -5.39 3.46 -7.68
CA ALA A 289 -4.06 3.92 -8.02
C ALA A 289 -2.98 2.91 -7.60
N ILE A 290 -2.27 2.38 -8.59
CA ILE A 290 -0.97 1.70 -8.43
C ILE A 290 -1.07 0.51 -7.43
N GLN A 291 -1.90 -0.46 -7.80
CA GLN A 291 -2.07 -1.70 -7.03
C GLN A 291 -0.77 -2.52 -7.00
N GLY A 292 -0.36 -2.95 -5.80
CA GLY A 292 0.80 -3.84 -5.62
C GLY A 292 2.17 -3.18 -5.49
N ASN A 293 2.26 -1.85 -5.41
CA ASN A 293 3.52 -1.12 -5.17
C ASN A 293 3.45 -0.25 -3.88
N PHE A 294 4.59 0.33 -3.49
CA PHE A 294 4.74 1.17 -2.29
C PHE A 294 4.18 0.46 -1.04
N LEU A 295 3.21 1.02 -0.31
CA LEU A 295 2.66 0.41 0.91
C LEU A 295 2.02 -0.96 0.65
N ASN A 296 1.60 -1.22 -0.59
CA ASN A 296 1.03 -2.49 -1.04
C ASN A 296 2.08 -3.42 -1.71
N ARG A 297 3.37 -3.09 -1.65
CA ARG A 297 4.45 -3.85 -2.32
C ARG A 297 4.74 -5.19 -1.64
N SER A 298 4.99 -5.15 -0.33
CA SER A 298 5.40 -6.35 0.43
C SER A 298 4.24 -7.33 0.64
N ALA A 299 3.00 -6.82 0.60
CA ALA A 299 1.76 -7.58 0.50
C ALA A 299 0.66 -6.69 -0.11
N GLN A 300 -0.30 -7.29 -0.83
CA GLN A 300 -1.49 -6.57 -1.34
C GLN A 300 -2.47 -6.28 -0.19
N LEU A 301 -2.07 -5.39 0.71
CA LEU A 301 -2.74 -5.15 2.00
C LEU A 301 -4.03 -4.33 1.87
N GLY A 302 -4.25 -3.67 0.73
CA GLY A 302 -5.44 -2.88 0.48
C GLY A 302 -5.34 -1.43 0.99
N TYR A 303 -4.13 -0.89 1.11
CA TYR A 303 -3.95 0.53 1.40
C TYR A 303 -4.58 1.39 0.31
N ILE A 304 -5.38 2.37 0.74
CA ILE A 304 -5.79 3.52 -0.04
C ILE A 304 -4.63 4.52 0.03
N GLN A 305 -3.94 4.80 -1.09
CA GLN A 305 -2.68 5.56 -1.03
C GLN A 305 -2.51 6.60 -2.13
N LYS A 306 -1.83 7.71 -1.79
CA LYS A 306 -1.19 8.58 -2.78
C LYS A 306 0.32 8.42 -2.69
N ILE A 307 0.94 8.12 -3.83
CA ILE A 307 2.40 8.01 -3.93
C ILE A 307 3.04 9.29 -4.47
N GLY A 308 4.30 9.47 -4.10
CA GLY A 308 5.25 10.39 -4.71
C GLY A 308 6.41 9.61 -5.30
N ASN A 309 6.61 9.76 -6.60
CA ASN A 309 7.65 9.07 -7.36
C ASN A 309 8.22 10.07 -8.37
N ILE A 310 9.45 10.52 -8.16
CA ILE A 310 10.23 11.34 -9.09
C ILE A 310 11.70 11.13 -8.80
N GLU A 311 12.54 10.89 -9.81
CA GLU A 311 13.98 10.66 -9.64
C GLU A 311 14.30 9.68 -8.48
N GLU A 312 14.97 10.14 -7.42
CA GLU A 312 15.34 9.41 -6.20
C GLU A 312 14.34 9.56 -5.04
N VAL A 313 13.27 10.34 -5.21
CA VAL A 313 12.27 10.58 -4.17
C VAL A 313 11.20 9.50 -4.23
N ARG A 314 11.03 8.77 -3.13
CA ARG A 314 9.92 7.82 -2.93
C ARG A 314 9.15 8.18 -1.67
N ASN A 315 7.86 8.44 -1.83
CA ASN A 315 6.96 8.74 -0.72
C ASN A 315 5.66 7.97 -0.87
N ALA A 316 5.01 7.65 0.24
CA ALA A 316 3.64 7.16 0.26
C ALA A 316 2.89 7.72 1.45
N ILE A 317 1.65 8.14 1.19
CA ILE A 317 0.68 8.52 2.21
C ILE A 317 -0.49 7.55 2.07
N GLY A 318 -0.83 6.85 3.15
CA GLY A 318 -1.78 5.74 3.12
C GLY A 318 -2.79 5.75 4.25
N LEU A 319 -3.99 5.27 3.92
CA LEU A 319 -5.04 4.88 4.84
C LEU A 319 -5.23 3.37 4.73
N MET A 320 -5.13 2.67 5.85
CA MET A 320 -5.67 1.31 5.98
C MET A 320 -7.10 1.42 6.52
N PRO A 321 -8.13 1.11 5.71
CA PRO A 321 -9.50 1.06 6.19
C PRO A 321 -9.79 -0.29 6.89
N GLY A 322 -11.02 -0.48 7.38
CA GLY A 322 -11.49 -1.76 7.91
C GLY A 322 -11.68 -1.75 9.43
N GLU A 323 -11.50 -2.92 10.06
CA GLU A 323 -11.77 -3.12 11.49
C GLU A 323 -10.74 -2.44 12.40
N PHE A 324 -9.49 -2.32 11.93
CA PHE A 324 -8.38 -1.69 12.64
C PHE A 324 -7.81 -0.53 11.80
N PRO A 325 -8.57 0.56 11.60
CA PRO A 325 -8.14 1.62 10.71
C PRO A 325 -6.94 2.39 11.28
N TYR A 326 -5.99 2.72 10.41
CA TYR A 326 -4.85 3.58 10.73
C TYR A 326 -4.37 4.36 9.51
N SER A 327 -3.74 5.51 9.76
CA SER A 327 -3.01 6.26 8.74
C SER A 327 -1.50 5.98 8.85
N VAL A 328 -0.80 6.05 7.72
CA VAL A 328 0.65 5.94 7.65
C VAL A 328 1.19 6.85 6.57
N SER A 329 2.17 7.67 6.91
CA SER A 329 2.93 8.48 5.97
C SER A 329 4.40 8.09 6.05
N VAL A 330 5.03 7.88 4.89
CA VAL A 330 6.46 7.56 4.79
C VAL A 330 7.08 8.40 3.68
N TYR A 331 8.13 9.13 4.03
CA TYR A 331 8.94 9.94 3.13
C TYR A 331 10.37 9.42 3.14
N SER A 332 10.96 9.25 1.97
CA SER A 332 12.32 8.72 1.85
C SER A 332 13.19 9.59 0.94
N SER A 333 14.47 9.64 1.30
CA SER A 333 15.54 10.37 0.58
C SER A 333 16.76 9.49 0.34
N ILE A 334 16.50 8.21 0.09
CA ILE A 334 17.50 7.17 -0.24
C ILE A 334 17.33 6.75 -1.70
N ASP A 335 18.20 5.85 -2.19
CA ASP A 335 18.07 5.23 -3.52
C ASP A 335 16.62 4.84 -3.83
N ALA A 336 16.16 5.21 -5.01
CA ALA A 336 14.81 5.00 -5.51
C ALA A 336 14.27 3.57 -5.30
N LYS A 337 15.02 2.55 -5.70
CA LYS A 337 14.57 1.16 -5.60
C LYS A 337 14.47 0.75 -4.14
N LYS A 338 15.47 1.13 -3.34
CA LYS A 338 15.48 0.82 -1.91
C LYS A 338 14.38 1.58 -1.16
N GLY A 339 14.08 2.81 -1.54
CA GLY A 339 13.02 3.63 -0.95
C GLY A 339 11.66 2.97 -1.07
N GLU A 340 11.32 2.43 -2.25
CA GLU A 340 10.05 1.73 -2.43
C GLU A 340 9.95 0.42 -1.63
N GLU A 341 11.05 -0.33 -1.52
CA GLU A 341 11.13 -1.52 -0.66
C GLU A 341 10.91 -1.17 0.82
N VAL A 342 11.58 -0.11 1.30
CA VAL A 342 11.45 0.37 2.69
C VAL A 342 10.02 0.80 3.00
N ILE A 343 9.36 1.51 2.08
CA ILE A 343 7.96 1.91 2.24
C ILE A 343 7.05 0.68 2.35
N GLY A 344 7.25 -0.32 1.49
CA GLY A 344 6.47 -1.56 1.53
C GLY A 344 6.65 -2.34 2.83
N ASP A 345 7.89 -2.44 3.32
CA ASP A 345 8.19 -3.14 4.56
C ASP A 345 7.64 -2.40 5.79
N ILE A 346 7.73 -1.07 5.84
CA ILE A 346 7.08 -0.27 6.88
C ILE A 346 5.56 -0.46 6.86
N GLY A 347 4.94 -0.49 5.66
CA GLY A 347 3.52 -0.80 5.50
C GLY A 347 3.15 -2.16 6.09
N LEU A 348 3.95 -3.19 5.80
CA LEU A 348 3.74 -4.54 6.35
C LEU A 348 3.93 -4.60 7.88
N ILE A 349 4.93 -3.89 8.43
CA ILE A 349 5.15 -3.78 9.88
C ILE A 349 3.92 -3.14 10.54
N CYS A 350 3.42 -2.03 10.00
CA CYS A 350 2.23 -1.36 10.52
C CYS A 350 1.01 -2.29 10.49
N TYR A 351 0.77 -2.96 9.35
CA TYR A 351 -0.36 -3.88 9.22
C TYR A 351 -0.31 -5.00 10.26
N ASN A 352 0.83 -5.67 10.39
CA ASN A 352 0.99 -6.76 11.36
C ASN A 352 0.82 -6.28 12.80
N TYR A 353 1.34 -5.09 13.12
CA TYR A 353 1.15 -4.48 14.44
C TYR A 353 -0.34 -4.27 14.75
N PHE A 354 -1.08 -3.63 13.86
CA PHE A 354 -2.50 -3.33 14.10
C PHE A 354 -3.38 -4.58 14.05
N LEU A 355 -3.08 -5.54 13.20
CA LEU A 355 -3.74 -6.85 13.18
C LEU A 355 -3.53 -7.59 14.51
N ASN A 356 -2.31 -7.60 15.04
CA ASN A 356 -2.01 -8.22 16.35
C ASN A 356 -2.72 -7.48 17.50
N LYS A 357 -2.72 -6.15 17.47
CA LYS A 357 -3.43 -5.31 18.43
C LYS A 357 -4.93 -5.61 18.42
N TYR A 358 -5.54 -5.72 17.25
CA TYR A 358 -6.92 -6.14 17.07
C TYR A 358 -7.18 -7.55 17.62
N ASN A 359 -6.39 -8.54 17.22
CA ASN A 359 -6.54 -9.94 17.65
C ASN A 359 -6.32 -10.14 19.15
N SER A 360 -5.59 -9.24 19.82
CA SER A 360 -5.40 -9.27 21.27
C SER A 360 -6.63 -8.83 22.08
N GLY A 361 -7.67 -8.29 21.41
CA GLY A 361 -8.85 -7.73 22.06
C GLY A 361 -8.58 -6.37 22.71
N PHE A 362 -7.59 -5.61 22.20
CA PHE A 362 -7.24 -4.30 22.74
C PHE A 362 -8.35 -3.24 22.54
N TYR A 363 -9.06 -3.31 21.42
CA TYR A 363 -10.10 -2.34 21.08
C TYR A 363 -11.43 -2.67 21.78
N ASP A 364 -12.17 -1.63 22.16
CA ASP A 364 -13.55 -1.79 22.61
C ASP A 364 -14.42 -2.24 21.43
N PRO A 365 -15.24 -3.31 21.55
CA PRO A 365 -16.17 -3.73 20.50
C PRO A 365 -17.04 -2.62 19.91
N ALA A 366 -17.47 -1.63 20.72
CA ALA A 366 -18.26 -0.50 20.23
C ALA A 366 -17.46 0.41 19.29
N GLN A 367 -16.15 0.54 19.51
CA GLN A 367 -15.27 1.30 18.60
C GLN A 367 -15.09 0.58 17.26
N LEU A 368 -14.99 -0.75 17.28
CA LEU A 368 -14.85 -1.57 16.08
C LEU A 368 -16.09 -1.52 15.17
N GLU A 369 -17.29 -1.49 15.76
CA GLU A 369 -18.53 -1.35 15.01
C GLU A 369 -18.58 -0.01 14.25
N GLY A 370 -18.24 1.10 14.94
CA GLY A 370 -18.15 2.42 14.31
C GLY A 370 -17.09 2.51 13.21
N ASN A 371 -15.97 1.78 13.33
CA ASN A 371 -14.94 1.71 12.29
C ASN A 371 -15.45 1.03 11.01
N LEU A 372 -16.21 -0.06 11.16
CA LEU A 372 -16.80 -0.78 10.04
C LEU A 372 -17.84 0.05 9.31
N GLU A 373 -18.67 0.81 10.01
CA GLU A 373 -19.63 1.73 9.40
C GLU A 373 -18.93 2.78 8.53
N LYS A 374 -17.92 3.46 9.08
CA LYS A 374 -17.10 4.44 8.33
C LYS A 374 -16.36 3.82 7.15
N SER A 375 -15.84 2.60 7.31
CA SER A 375 -15.16 1.86 6.24
C SER A 375 -16.11 1.44 5.13
N ASN A 376 -17.30 0.96 5.48
CA ASN A 376 -18.29 0.48 4.51
C ASN A 376 -18.87 1.61 3.66
N MET A 377 -18.91 2.85 4.16
CA MET A 377 -19.24 4.02 3.33
C MET A 377 -18.22 4.22 2.20
N ALA A 378 -16.93 3.92 2.43
CA ALA A 378 -15.91 4.01 1.39
C ALA A 378 -16.07 2.96 0.26
N TYR A 379 -16.86 1.90 0.49
CA TYR A 379 -17.07 0.80 -0.46
C TYR A 379 -18.51 0.67 -1.01
N LYS A 380 -19.53 1.19 -0.31
CA LYS A 380 -20.94 0.99 -0.68
C LYS A 380 -21.51 2.03 -1.65
N GLU A 381 -20.95 3.23 -1.75
CA GLU A 381 -21.46 4.26 -2.67
C GLU A 381 -20.77 4.28 -4.03
N SER A 382 -19.61 3.63 -4.19
CA SER A 382 -18.94 3.46 -5.49
C SER A 382 -19.59 2.39 -6.38
N ALA A 383 -20.41 1.49 -5.81
CA ALA A 383 -21.12 0.45 -6.56
C ALA A 383 -22.45 0.92 -7.20
N LEU A 384 -22.87 2.17 -6.99
CA LEU A 384 -24.15 2.71 -7.49
C LEU A 384 -24.05 4.03 -8.26
N ALA A 385 -22.86 4.47 -8.68
CA ALA A 385 -22.74 5.58 -9.64
C ALA A 385 -22.85 5.05 -11.10
N PRO A 386 -23.86 5.49 -11.89
CA PRO A 386 -24.11 4.99 -13.23
C PRO A 386 -23.16 5.62 -14.25
N TYR A 387 -21.95 5.10 -14.38
CA TYR A 387 -21.10 5.34 -15.55
C TYR A 387 -20.70 4.05 -16.29
N ALA A 388 -21.29 2.91 -15.91
CA ALA A 388 -21.19 1.65 -16.64
C ALA A 388 -22.10 1.59 -17.88
N THR A 389 -22.29 2.69 -18.63
CA THR A 389 -22.86 2.66 -19.99
C THR A 389 -22.37 3.85 -20.82
N SER A 390 -21.06 4.03 -20.98
CA SER A 390 -20.56 4.52 -22.26
C SER A 390 -19.64 3.45 -22.81
N SER A 391 -20.10 2.81 -23.89
CA SER A 391 -19.44 1.74 -24.61
C SER A 391 -17.99 2.09 -24.92
N TRP A 392 -17.09 1.62 -24.06
CA TRP A 392 -15.65 1.51 -24.33
C TRP A 392 -15.47 0.31 -25.27
N THR A 393 -15.71 0.51 -26.56
CA THR A 393 -15.13 -0.36 -27.60
C THR A 393 -13.73 0.16 -27.90
N GLY A 394 -12.86 0.13 -26.88
CA GLY A 394 -11.44 0.37 -27.03
C GLY A 394 -10.81 -0.90 -27.59
N GLY A 395 -10.53 -0.89 -28.90
CA GLY A 395 -9.66 -1.87 -29.53
C GLY A 395 -8.35 -1.97 -28.76
N SER A 396 -7.90 -3.20 -28.55
CA SER A 396 -6.83 -3.50 -27.62
C SER A 396 -5.53 -2.81 -28.06
N VAL A 397 -4.90 -2.13 -27.10
CA VAL A 397 -3.51 -1.67 -27.16
C VAL A 397 -2.53 -2.88 -27.21
N TYR A 398 -3.05 -4.11 -27.12
CA TYR A 398 -2.31 -5.36 -27.33
C TYR A 398 -2.07 -5.67 -28.82
N ASP A 399 -2.89 -5.14 -29.75
CA ASP A 399 -2.77 -5.39 -31.19
C ASP A 399 -1.73 -4.49 -31.89
N ALA A 400 -1.27 -3.43 -31.22
CA ALA A 400 -0.26 -2.50 -31.77
C ALA A 400 1.18 -3.00 -31.57
N PHE A 401 1.43 -3.91 -30.62
CA PHE A 401 2.77 -4.46 -30.36
C PHE A 401 3.09 -5.76 -31.12
N GLN A 402 2.11 -6.37 -31.80
CA GLN A 402 2.31 -7.58 -32.61
C GLN A 402 2.49 -7.29 -34.12
N LYS A 403 2.42 -6.02 -34.55
CA LYS A 403 2.53 -5.63 -35.97
C LYS A 403 3.90 -5.13 -36.41
N ASP A 404 4.80 -4.82 -35.49
CA ASP A 404 6.16 -4.37 -35.83
C ASP A 404 7.23 -5.47 -35.71
N GLU A 405 6.95 -6.62 -35.09
CA GLU A 405 7.85 -7.80 -35.10
C GLU A 405 7.72 -8.69 -36.36
N LYS A 406 6.81 -8.38 -37.30
CA LYS A 406 6.62 -9.16 -38.55
C LYS A 406 7.07 -8.44 -39.83
N LYS A 407 7.83 -7.34 -39.72
CA LYS A 407 8.35 -6.63 -40.90
C LYS A 407 9.79 -6.97 -41.30
N ASP A 408 10.52 -7.74 -40.50
CA ASP A 408 11.92 -8.09 -40.80
C ASP A 408 12.15 -9.55 -41.26
N GLU A 409 11.10 -10.35 -41.47
CA GLU A 409 11.23 -11.74 -41.97
C GLU A 409 10.71 -11.98 -43.40
N ASN A 410 10.33 -10.94 -44.16
CA ASN A 410 9.88 -11.07 -45.56
C ASN A 410 10.71 -10.24 -46.55
N GLN A 411 12.03 -10.22 -46.36
CA GLN A 411 13.00 -9.75 -47.36
C GLN A 411 14.14 -10.76 -47.57
N SER A 412 13.80 -12.03 -47.75
CA SER A 412 14.71 -13.00 -48.35
C SER A 412 13.89 -14.15 -48.93
N ASP A 413 13.18 -13.94 -50.04
CA ASP A 413 12.76 -14.99 -50.98
C ASP A 413 11.91 -14.42 -52.13
N SER A 414 12.51 -13.59 -52.98
CA SER A 414 11.99 -13.38 -54.35
C SER A 414 12.98 -12.66 -55.27
N GLN A 415 14.17 -13.23 -55.48
CA GLN A 415 14.97 -12.91 -56.68
C GLN A 415 15.60 -14.18 -57.23
N ASN A 416 14.78 -15.00 -57.90
CA ASN A 416 15.23 -15.93 -58.93
C ASN A 416 14.02 -16.36 -59.76
N ASN A 417 13.73 -15.63 -60.84
CA ASN A 417 13.57 -16.23 -62.18
C ASN A 417 13.15 -15.20 -63.24
N ASN A 418 13.79 -15.39 -64.40
CA ASN A 418 13.43 -14.97 -65.75
C ASN A 418 13.78 -13.56 -66.21
N GLN A 419 15.02 -13.49 -66.73
CA GLN A 419 15.32 -13.06 -68.09
C GLN A 419 14.17 -13.39 -69.07
N GLN A 420 13.77 -12.43 -69.94
CA GLN A 420 14.13 -12.42 -71.36
C GLN A 420 13.32 -11.37 -72.15
N SER A 421 14.02 -10.64 -73.05
CA SER A 421 13.56 -9.86 -74.22
C SER A 421 12.85 -8.52 -73.97
N ASP A 422 12.98 -7.47 -74.79
CA ASP A 422 14.03 -6.95 -75.67
C ASP A 422 13.51 -5.58 -76.13
N ASN A 423 14.41 -4.58 -76.22
CA ASN A 423 14.48 -3.53 -77.25
C ASN A 423 13.20 -2.78 -77.73
N GLN A 424 13.12 -1.46 -77.49
CA GLN A 424 13.46 -0.41 -78.50
C GLN A 424 12.99 1.02 -78.13
N ALA A 425 13.93 1.96 -78.35
CA ALA A 425 13.77 3.28 -78.97
C ALA A 425 12.96 4.41 -78.28
N ALA A 426 13.71 5.41 -77.80
CA ALA A 426 13.37 6.83 -77.86
C ALA A 426 13.33 7.31 -79.35
N PRO A 427 12.75 8.47 -79.74
CA PRO A 427 13.14 9.79 -79.21
C PRO A 427 12.07 10.91 -79.19
N ALA A 428 12.29 11.93 -78.34
CA ALA A 428 12.43 13.35 -78.68
C ALA A 428 12.62 14.17 -77.39
#